data_AF-K4LSK5-F1
#
_entry.id   AF-K4LSK5-F1
#
_cell.length_a   1.000
_cell.length_b   1.000
_cell.length_c   1.000
_cell.angle_alpha   90.00
_cell.angle_beta   90.00
_cell.angle_gamma   90.00
#
_symmetry.space_group_name_H-M   'P 1'
#
loop_
_entity.id
_entity.type
_entity.pdbx_description
1 polymer ?
#
loop_
_entity_poly.entity_id
_entity_poly.type
_entity_poly.pdbx_seq_one_letter_code
_entity_poly.pdbx_strand_id
1 'polypeptide(L)'
;MSDFRDEKIKALSDKIKSYQSVVVAFSGGVDSTFLLLLAMRELGGKVVAATVDSVLMPRREVAEAEELASLLGCSHVILPAEPLKLREVRENSPERCYYCKRYLFGVLCDFARKEGYLAVLDGSNKDDEIDYRPGRRAALELGIQSPLLEAGITKAEIRQYSRKAGLPNWDRPAAACLASRIPYGEEITEDKVRMIEEAEAYLSSLGCSPVRVRWHQGVGRIETSLDHFPAVLEHRRKIADHLKALGFRYVSLDLMGYRRGSLNEVL
;
A
#
# COMPACT_ATOMS: atom_id res chain seq x y z
N MET A 1 29.40 -5.30 10.13
CA MET A 1 28.18 -4.53 10.46
C MET A 1 28.50 -3.03 10.44
N SER A 2 29.00 -2.55 9.31
CA SER A 2 29.37 -1.17 8.99
C SER A 2 28.93 -0.95 7.54
N ASP A 3 28.56 0.20 7.02
CA ASP A 3 28.61 1.57 7.50
C ASP A 3 27.70 2.30 6.50
N PHE A 4 26.58 2.89 6.91
CA PHE A 4 25.80 3.73 6.00
C PHE A 4 26.53 5.08 5.87
N ARG A 5 27.71 5.10 5.22
CA ARG A 5 28.51 6.31 4.91
C ARG A 5 27.88 7.16 3.80
N ASP A 6 26.58 7.02 3.61
CA ASP A 6 25.82 7.88 2.71
C ASP A 6 25.36 9.09 3.52
N GLU A 7 25.75 10.28 3.07
CA GLU A 7 25.33 11.55 3.66
C GLU A 7 23.80 11.65 3.75
N LYS A 8 23.07 11.07 2.79
CA LYS A 8 21.60 11.04 2.83
C LYS A 8 21.07 10.19 3.97
N ILE A 9 21.70 9.05 4.27
CA ILE A 9 21.28 8.19 5.40
C ILE A 9 21.60 8.88 6.72
N LYS A 10 22.75 9.55 6.81
CA LYS A 10 23.07 10.35 8.00
C LYS A 10 22.02 11.46 8.21
N ALA A 11 21.70 12.22 7.17
CA ALA A 11 20.68 13.26 7.23
C ALA A 11 19.30 12.70 7.63
N LEU A 12 18.93 11.54 7.06
CA LEU A 12 17.71 10.84 7.41
C LEU A 12 17.68 10.39 8.88
N SER A 13 18.77 9.80 9.39
CA SER A 13 18.89 9.41 10.79
C SER A 13 18.81 10.61 11.73
N ASP A 14 19.50 11.71 11.42
CA ASP A 14 19.48 12.94 12.23
C ASP A 14 18.08 13.56 12.24
N LYS A 15 17.38 13.55 11.10
CA LYS A 15 15.98 13.97 11.01
C LYS A 15 15.07 13.10 11.86
N ILE A 16 15.21 11.78 11.79
CA ILE A 16 14.41 10.83 12.61
C ILE A 16 14.63 11.09 14.11
N LYS A 17 15.88 11.28 14.55
CA LYS A 17 16.19 11.61 15.95
C LYS A 17 15.50 12.88 16.43
N SER A 18 15.39 13.88 15.56
CA SER A 18 14.78 15.17 15.90
C SER A 18 13.31 15.07 16.29
N TYR A 19 12.59 14.04 15.84
CA TYR A 19 11.18 13.83 16.20
C TYR A 19 10.97 13.29 17.61
N GLN A 20 11.99 12.72 18.25
CA GLN A 20 12.00 12.16 19.60
C GLN A 20 11.09 10.93 19.84
N SER A 21 9.85 10.90 19.34
CA SER A 21 8.93 9.76 19.36
C SER A 21 8.00 9.78 18.14
N VAL A 22 7.78 8.62 17.52
CA VAL A 22 7.06 8.55 16.24
C VAL A 22 6.08 7.40 16.12
N VAL A 23 4.98 7.66 15.40
CA VAL A 23 4.14 6.64 14.76
C VAL A 23 4.60 6.49 13.32
N VAL A 24 4.95 5.29 12.88
CA VAL A 24 5.23 5.00 11.47
C VAL A 24 3.98 4.44 10.82
N ALA A 25 3.44 5.14 9.82
CA ALA A 25 2.35 4.64 8.98
C ALA A 25 2.85 3.42 8.19
N PHE A 26 2.44 2.23 8.62
CA PHE A 26 3.07 0.98 8.24
C PHE A 26 2.15 0.11 7.39
N SER A 27 2.54 -0.11 6.13
CA SER A 27 1.76 -0.90 5.16
C SER A 27 2.38 -2.27 4.84
N GLY A 28 3.51 -2.63 5.47
CA GLY A 28 4.27 -3.84 5.12
C GLY A 28 5.01 -3.76 3.77
N GLY A 29 4.90 -2.63 3.06
CA GLY A 29 5.67 -2.36 1.85
C GLY A 29 7.12 -2.00 2.15
N VAL A 30 7.99 -2.13 1.13
CA VAL A 30 9.44 -1.93 1.25
C VAL A 30 9.80 -0.59 1.92
N ASP A 31 9.15 0.50 1.53
CA ASP A 31 9.51 1.86 1.98
C ASP A 31 9.17 2.06 3.46
N SER A 32 7.94 1.71 3.85
CA SER A 32 7.50 1.78 5.24
C SER A 32 8.29 0.85 6.15
N THR A 33 8.74 -0.31 5.64
CA THR A 33 9.57 -1.26 6.40
C THR A 33 10.97 -0.73 6.62
N PHE A 34 11.59 -0.17 5.58
CA PHE A 34 12.89 0.46 5.70
C PHE A 34 12.87 1.65 6.67
N LEU A 35 11.84 2.50 6.56
CA LEU A 35 11.64 3.62 7.46
C LEU A 35 11.44 3.15 8.91
N LEU A 36 10.62 2.11 9.12
CA LEU A 36 10.39 1.52 10.43
C LEU A 36 11.68 1.00 11.05
N LEU A 37 12.46 0.22 10.29
CA LEU A 37 13.75 -0.30 10.74
C LEU A 37 14.69 0.82 11.18
N LEU A 38 14.77 1.91 10.39
CA LEU A 38 15.64 3.03 10.71
C LEU A 38 15.13 3.80 11.93
N ALA A 39 13.83 4.06 12.01
CA ALA A 39 13.20 4.68 13.17
C ALA A 39 13.51 3.91 14.46
N MET A 40 13.35 2.59 14.45
CA MET A 40 13.66 1.73 15.60
C MET A 40 15.13 1.79 16.00
N ARG A 41 16.04 1.85 15.03
CA ARG A 41 17.48 1.97 15.31
C ARG A 41 17.83 3.29 15.99
N GLU A 42 17.23 4.39 15.54
CA GLU A 42 17.60 5.72 16.03
C GLU A 42 16.84 6.14 17.30
N LEU A 43 15.60 5.67 17.48
CA LEU A 43 14.71 6.09 18.59
C LEU A 43 14.44 4.97 19.62
N GLY A 44 14.85 3.73 19.34
CA GLY A 44 14.62 2.58 20.22
C GLY A 44 13.13 2.35 20.46
N GLY A 45 12.74 2.21 21.73
CA GLY A 45 11.35 1.96 22.15
C GLY A 45 10.37 3.12 21.97
N LYS A 46 10.79 4.26 21.39
CA LYS A 46 9.93 5.43 21.15
C LYS A 46 9.29 5.41 19.75
N VAL A 47 9.07 4.22 19.21
CA VAL A 47 8.52 3.98 17.87
C VAL A 47 7.38 2.99 17.99
N VAL A 48 6.28 3.26 17.29
CA VAL A 48 5.21 2.30 17.06
C VAL A 48 4.89 2.24 15.57
N ALA A 49 4.81 1.03 15.04
CA ALA A 49 4.25 0.80 13.72
C ALA A 49 2.72 0.82 13.82
N ALA A 50 2.05 1.55 12.94
CA ALA A 50 0.59 1.59 12.90
C ALA A 50 0.07 1.26 11.51
N THR A 51 -0.70 0.18 11.40
CA THR A 51 -1.38 -0.21 10.16
C THR A 51 -2.83 0.25 10.23
N VAL A 52 -3.24 1.09 9.29
CA VAL A 52 -4.63 1.54 9.19
C VAL A 52 -5.41 0.52 8.37
N ASP A 53 -6.21 -0.28 9.06
CA ASP A 53 -6.98 -1.35 8.48
C ASP A 53 -8.30 -0.84 7.93
N SER A 54 -8.50 -0.97 6.61
CA SER A 54 -9.74 -0.64 5.94
C SER A 54 -10.06 -1.66 4.86
N VAL A 55 -11.32 -1.72 4.43
CA VAL A 55 -11.75 -2.58 3.32
C VAL A 55 -10.95 -2.36 2.03
N LEU A 56 -10.32 -1.19 1.86
CA LEU A 56 -9.54 -0.83 0.68
C LEU A 56 -8.11 -1.42 0.68
N MET A 57 -7.65 -1.92 1.82
CA MET A 57 -6.38 -2.64 1.97
C MET A 57 -6.66 -4.14 2.00
N PRO A 58 -5.98 -4.96 1.17
CA PRO A 58 -6.16 -6.41 1.22
C PRO A 58 -5.82 -6.96 2.61
N ARG A 59 -6.64 -7.88 3.12
CA ARG A 59 -6.46 -8.60 4.40
C ARG A 59 -5.09 -9.26 4.51
N ARG A 60 -4.62 -9.85 3.40
CA ARG A 60 -3.27 -10.43 3.34
C ARG A 60 -2.18 -9.41 3.65
N GLU A 61 -2.34 -8.17 3.22
CA GLU A 61 -1.33 -7.12 3.46
C GLU A 61 -1.35 -6.66 4.92
N VAL A 62 -2.52 -6.70 5.59
CA VAL A 62 -2.63 -6.44 7.03
C VAL A 62 -1.89 -7.51 7.81
N ALA A 63 -2.16 -8.79 7.53
CA ALA A 63 -1.48 -9.92 8.17
C ALA A 63 0.03 -9.90 7.92
N GLU A 64 0.47 -9.65 6.68
CA GLU A 64 1.90 -9.54 6.35
C GLU A 64 2.57 -8.35 7.05
N ALA A 65 1.84 -7.24 7.29
CA ALA A 65 2.36 -6.14 8.08
C ALA A 65 2.53 -6.56 9.55
N GLU A 66 1.54 -7.21 10.16
CA GLU A 66 1.67 -7.74 11.53
C GLU A 66 2.88 -8.69 11.68
N GLU A 67 2.99 -9.66 10.78
CA GLU A 67 4.11 -10.62 10.77
C GLU A 67 5.46 -9.91 10.65
N LEU A 68 5.56 -8.92 9.76
CA LEU A 68 6.79 -8.18 9.55
C LEU A 68 7.15 -7.29 10.74
N ALA A 69 6.18 -6.63 11.37
CA ALA A 69 6.43 -5.85 12.57
C ALA A 69 6.89 -6.75 13.73
N SER A 70 6.28 -7.93 13.89
CA SER A 70 6.70 -8.94 14.86
C SER A 70 8.13 -9.44 14.58
N LEU A 71 8.46 -9.74 13.33
CA LEU A 71 9.80 -10.17 12.93
C LEU A 71 10.87 -9.11 13.25
N LEU A 72 10.53 -7.84 13.11
CA LEU A 72 11.42 -6.71 13.44
C LEU A 72 11.51 -6.45 14.94
N GLY A 73 10.65 -7.05 15.77
CA GLY A 73 10.56 -6.79 17.21
C GLY A 73 9.98 -5.41 17.53
N CYS A 74 9.09 -4.89 16.68
CA CYS A 74 8.47 -3.59 16.85
C CYS A 74 7.11 -3.68 17.57
N SER A 75 6.79 -2.70 18.42
CA SER A 75 5.41 -2.49 18.84
C SER A 75 4.55 -2.13 17.63
N HIS A 76 3.45 -2.87 17.44
CA HIS A 76 2.55 -2.69 16.31
C HIS A 76 1.11 -2.56 16.77
N VAL A 77 0.36 -1.69 16.11
CA VAL A 77 -1.07 -1.50 16.34
C VAL A 77 -1.83 -1.52 15.01
N ILE A 78 -2.99 -2.17 15.03
CA ILE A 78 -3.97 -2.06 13.95
C ILE A 78 -5.03 -1.04 14.35
N LEU A 79 -5.24 -0.05 13.48
CA LEU A 79 -6.24 0.98 13.65
C LEU A 79 -7.37 0.78 12.63
N PRO A 80 -8.59 0.42 13.05
CA PRO A 80 -9.70 0.26 12.11
C PRO A 80 -10.11 1.60 11.50
N ALA A 81 -10.45 1.59 10.21
CA ALA A 81 -10.86 2.76 9.46
C ALA A 81 -11.90 2.41 8.39
N GLU A 82 -12.90 3.28 8.25
CA GLU A 82 -14.03 3.06 7.34
C GLU A 82 -14.12 4.19 6.30
N PRO A 83 -13.13 4.31 5.38
CA PRO A 83 -13.07 5.40 4.40
C PRO A 83 -14.28 5.42 3.46
N LEU A 84 -14.96 4.29 3.25
CA LEU A 84 -16.19 4.22 2.45
C LEU A 84 -17.41 4.84 3.14
N LYS A 85 -17.32 5.30 4.40
CA LYS A 85 -18.36 6.17 4.97
C LYS A 85 -18.33 7.57 4.37
N LEU A 86 -17.19 8.00 3.82
CA LEU A 86 -17.03 9.28 3.15
C LEU A 86 -17.53 9.19 1.71
N ARG A 87 -18.44 10.09 1.35
CA ARG A 87 -19.04 10.16 0.02
C ARG A 87 -17.96 10.42 -1.05
N GLU A 88 -17.01 11.29 -0.75
CA GLU A 88 -15.92 11.69 -1.64
C GLU A 88 -14.96 10.53 -1.96
N VAL A 89 -14.91 9.51 -1.08
CA VAL A 89 -14.18 8.27 -1.34
C VAL A 89 -15.04 7.31 -2.16
N ARG A 90 -16.32 7.13 -1.79
CA ARG A 90 -17.23 6.22 -2.51
C ARG A 90 -17.45 6.60 -3.95
N GLU A 91 -17.64 7.88 -4.26
CA GLU A 91 -17.88 8.39 -5.62
C GLU A 91 -16.71 8.14 -6.58
N ASN A 92 -15.53 7.79 -6.04
CA ASN A 92 -14.39 7.36 -6.83
C ASN A 92 -13.96 8.40 -7.89
N SER A 93 -13.98 9.68 -7.54
CA SER A 93 -13.47 10.74 -8.41
C SER A 93 -11.94 10.69 -8.50
N PRO A 94 -11.31 11.43 -9.44
CA PRO A 94 -9.85 11.60 -9.43
C PRO A 94 -9.29 12.14 -8.10
N GLU A 95 -10.09 12.88 -7.32
CA GLU A 95 -9.73 13.41 -6.00
C GLU A 95 -9.92 12.39 -4.85
N ARG A 96 -10.46 11.19 -5.10
CA ARG A 96 -10.67 10.13 -4.08
C ARG A 96 -9.45 9.92 -3.19
N CYS A 97 -8.26 9.89 -3.79
CA CYS A 97 -7.01 9.66 -3.07
C CYS A 97 -6.71 10.75 -2.02
N TYR A 98 -7.08 12.01 -2.28
CA TYR A 98 -6.92 13.09 -1.30
C TYR A 98 -7.80 12.85 -0.08
N TYR A 99 -9.11 12.67 -0.28
CA TYR A 99 -10.06 12.46 0.81
C TYR A 99 -9.77 11.19 1.61
N CYS A 100 -9.44 10.10 0.90
CA CYS A 100 -9.08 8.84 1.54
C CYS A 100 -7.81 9.00 2.39
N LYS A 101 -6.73 9.59 1.86
CA LYS A 101 -5.50 9.81 2.64
C LYS A 101 -5.72 10.77 3.80
N ARG A 102 -6.50 11.84 3.63
CA ARG A 102 -6.84 12.77 4.70
C ARG A 102 -7.53 12.06 5.86
N TYR A 103 -8.47 11.17 5.56
CA TYR A 103 -9.14 10.37 6.58
C TYR A 103 -8.21 9.38 7.28
N LEU A 104 -7.46 8.57 6.51
CA LEU A 104 -6.57 7.55 7.08
C LEU A 104 -5.41 8.15 7.90
N PHE A 105 -4.82 9.25 7.43
CA PHE A 105 -3.82 9.97 8.21
C PHE A 105 -4.42 10.68 9.42
N GLY A 106 -5.67 11.15 9.34
CA GLY A 106 -6.40 11.65 10.51
C GLY A 106 -6.47 10.62 11.64
N VAL A 107 -6.82 9.37 11.32
CA VAL A 107 -6.84 8.25 12.29
C VAL A 107 -5.46 8.06 12.96
N LEU A 108 -4.38 8.12 12.18
CA LEU A 108 -3.01 8.02 12.72
C LEU A 108 -2.65 9.20 13.61
N CYS A 109 -2.99 10.43 13.21
CA CYS A 109 -2.75 11.63 14.01
C CYS A 109 -3.55 11.61 15.31
N ASP A 110 -4.78 11.11 15.30
CA ASP A 110 -5.62 10.96 16.50
C ASP A 110 -4.98 9.97 17.48
N PHE A 111 -4.53 8.82 16.97
CA PHE A 111 -3.80 7.84 17.76
C PHE A 111 -2.50 8.41 18.32
N ALA A 112 -1.68 9.07 17.49
CA ALA A 112 -0.41 9.66 17.91
C ALA A 112 -0.62 10.67 19.06
N ARG A 113 -1.62 11.56 18.94
CA ARG A 113 -1.95 12.54 19.98
C ARG A 113 -2.43 11.89 21.27
N LYS A 114 -3.27 10.86 21.17
CA LYS A 114 -3.80 10.14 22.33
C LYS A 114 -2.70 9.41 23.11
N GLU A 115 -1.77 8.79 22.41
CA GLU A 115 -0.69 7.98 23.00
C GLU A 115 0.60 8.80 23.26
N GLY A 116 0.62 10.10 22.94
CA GLY A 116 1.74 11.01 23.23
C GLY A 116 2.94 10.89 22.30
N TYR A 117 2.75 10.42 21.06
CA TYR A 117 3.78 10.47 20.02
C TYR A 117 3.84 11.85 19.35
N LEU A 118 5.06 12.30 19.03
CA LEU A 118 5.31 13.68 18.59
C LEU A 118 5.26 13.86 17.07
N ALA A 119 5.40 12.80 16.29
CA ALA A 119 5.26 12.85 14.84
C ALA A 119 4.64 11.58 14.26
N VAL A 120 3.99 11.73 13.11
CA VAL A 120 3.57 10.62 12.24
C VAL A 120 4.42 10.64 10.99
N LEU A 121 5.07 9.52 10.68
CA LEU A 121 5.93 9.37 9.51
C LEU A 121 5.27 8.49 8.44
N ASP A 122 5.46 8.81 7.17
CA ASP A 122 5.07 7.94 6.06
C ASP A 122 6.25 7.55 5.16
N GLY A 123 6.07 6.48 4.39
CA GLY A 123 7.10 5.90 3.53
C GLY A 123 7.25 6.58 2.16
N SER A 124 6.73 7.80 1.96
CA SER A 124 6.90 8.52 0.69
C SER A 124 8.38 8.79 0.41
N ASN A 125 8.82 8.57 -0.83
CA ASN A 125 10.23 8.64 -1.24
C ASN A 125 10.42 9.52 -2.49
N LYS A 126 11.67 9.76 -2.91
CA LYS A 126 12.01 10.70 -4.01
C LYS A 126 11.30 10.40 -5.33
N ASP A 127 11.07 9.13 -5.66
CA ASP A 127 10.43 8.75 -6.93
C ASP A 127 8.92 9.08 -6.94
N ASP A 128 8.35 9.46 -5.79
CA ASP A 128 6.95 9.85 -5.65
C ASP A 128 6.69 11.33 -6.01
N GLU A 129 7.72 12.13 -6.29
CA GLU A 129 7.57 13.56 -6.64
C GLU A 129 7.05 13.82 -8.04
N ILE A 130 7.24 12.88 -8.96
CA ILE A 130 7.07 13.07 -10.41
C ILE A 130 5.59 12.99 -10.84
N ASP A 131 4.67 12.75 -9.90
CA ASP A 131 3.33 12.26 -10.19
C ASP A 131 2.23 13.14 -9.54
N TYR A 132 1.12 13.34 -10.25
CA TYR A 132 -0.04 14.07 -9.72
C TYR A 132 -0.68 13.22 -8.61
N ARG A 133 -0.36 13.55 -7.35
CA ARG A 133 -0.78 12.78 -6.18
C ARG A 133 -1.58 13.62 -5.19
N PRO A 134 -2.91 13.72 -5.36
CA PRO A 134 -3.80 14.38 -4.41
C PRO A 134 -3.61 13.89 -2.97
N GLY A 135 -3.25 12.61 -2.78
CA GLY A 135 -2.95 12.05 -1.46
C GLY A 135 -1.76 12.68 -0.73
N ARG A 136 -0.74 13.17 -1.45
CA ARG A 136 0.43 13.86 -0.85
C ARG A 136 0.02 15.22 -0.27
N ARG A 137 -0.88 15.93 -0.96
CA ARG A 137 -1.44 17.19 -0.45
C ARG A 137 -2.10 16.98 0.92
N ALA A 138 -2.88 15.92 1.09
CA ALA A 138 -3.50 15.59 2.38
C ALA A 138 -2.48 15.30 3.49
N ALA A 139 -1.40 14.58 3.18
CA ALA A 139 -0.30 14.34 4.14
C ALA A 139 0.32 15.66 4.63
N LEU A 140 0.63 16.57 3.70
CA LEU A 140 1.23 17.87 4.02
C LEU A 140 0.31 18.73 4.90
N GLU A 141 -0.98 18.80 4.54
CA GLU A 141 -1.99 19.56 5.31
C GLU A 141 -2.16 19.03 6.75
N LEU A 142 -1.95 17.73 6.96
CA LEU A 142 -2.04 17.10 8.29
C LEU A 142 -0.71 17.09 9.06
N GLY A 143 0.36 17.65 8.49
CA GLY A 143 1.68 17.67 9.11
C GLY A 143 2.36 16.29 9.17
N ILE A 144 1.96 15.36 8.31
CA ILE A 144 2.65 14.07 8.16
C ILE A 144 4.06 14.33 7.61
N GLN A 145 5.04 13.68 8.22
CA GLN A 145 6.43 13.83 7.84
C GLN A 145 6.85 12.71 6.88
N SER A 146 7.59 13.05 5.83
CA SER A 146 8.02 12.11 4.80
C SER A 146 9.55 12.09 4.72
N PRO A 147 10.25 11.58 5.73
CA PRO A 147 11.69 11.81 5.88
C PRO A 147 12.53 11.15 4.78
N LEU A 148 12.07 10.03 4.19
CA LEU A 148 12.75 9.41 3.04
C LEU A 148 12.74 10.33 1.81
N LEU A 149 11.60 10.98 1.56
CA LEU A 149 11.42 11.96 0.50
C LEU A 149 12.25 13.23 0.77
N GLU A 150 12.20 13.76 1.99
CA GLU A 150 12.98 14.94 2.41
C GLU A 150 14.50 14.72 2.26
N ALA A 151 14.99 13.51 2.55
CA ALA A 151 16.38 13.13 2.39
C ALA A 151 16.75 12.74 0.93
N GLY A 152 15.79 12.80 -0.01
CA GLY A 152 16.03 12.49 -1.42
C GLY A 152 16.42 11.02 -1.67
N ILE A 153 15.92 10.10 -0.84
CA ILE A 153 16.14 8.67 -0.98
C ILE A 153 15.21 8.13 -2.08
N THR A 154 15.78 7.45 -3.06
CA THR A 154 15.06 6.77 -4.15
C THR A 154 14.62 5.37 -3.75
N LYS A 155 13.65 4.81 -4.46
CA LYS A 155 13.20 3.43 -4.32
C LYS A 155 14.33 2.42 -4.52
N ALA A 156 15.24 2.70 -5.44
CA ALA A 156 16.40 1.85 -5.71
C ALA A 156 17.34 1.79 -4.49
N GLU A 157 17.65 2.96 -3.90
CA GLU A 157 18.43 3.06 -2.67
C GLU A 157 17.72 2.33 -1.51
N ILE A 158 16.41 2.52 -1.34
CA ILE A 158 15.61 1.79 -0.32
C ILE A 158 15.76 0.28 -0.48
N ARG A 159 15.60 -0.27 -1.69
CA ARG A 159 15.76 -1.72 -1.94
C ARG A 159 17.17 -2.19 -1.62
N GLN A 160 18.18 -1.44 -2.04
CA GLN A 160 19.59 -1.77 -1.76
C GLN A 160 19.86 -1.81 -0.25
N TYR A 161 19.39 -0.80 0.49
CA TYR A 161 19.55 -0.72 1.94
C TYR A 161 18.75 -1.79 2.68
N SER A 162 17.53 -2.04 2.25
CA SER A 162 16.68 -3.11 2.79
C SER A 162 17.32 -4.48 2.62
N ARG A 163 17.88 -4.75 1.43
CA ARG A 163 18.60 -6.00 1.15
C ARG A 163 19.85 -6.16 2.02
N LYS A 164 20.66 -5.10 2.16
CA LYS A 164 21.84 -5.11 3.04
C LYS A 164 21.47 -5.32 4.51
N ALA A 165 20.29 -4.83 4.92
CA ALA A 165 19.77 -5.00 6.27
C ALA A 165 19.10 -6.37 6.50
N GLY A 166 18.99 -7.22 5.47
CA GLY A 166 18.37 -8.54 5.57
C GLY A 166 16.84 -8.51 5.67
N LEU A 167 16.18 -7.40 5.26
CA LEU A 167 14.72 -7.33 5.27
C LEU A 167 14.13 -8.31 4.25
N PRO A 168 13.21 -9.21 4.64
CA PRO A 168 12.72 -10.27 3.75
C PRO A 168 11.88 -9.71 2.58
N ASN A 169 11.24 -8.57 2.77
CA ASN A 169 10.41 -7.92 1.77
C ASN A 169 11.17 -6.94 0.86
N TRP A 170 12.51 -6.94 0.86
CA TRP A 170 13.30 -5.95 0.12
C TRP A 170 12.96 -5.87 -1.38
N ASP A 171 12.54 -6.99 -1.99
CA ASP A 171 12.19 -7.04 -3.41
C ASP A 171 10.68 -6.99 -3.69
N ARG A 172 9.86 -6.82 -2.64
CA ARG A 172 8.40 -6.85 -2.75
C ARG A 172 7.89 -5.83 -3.77
N PRO A 173 7.03 -6.23 -4.73
CA PRO A 173 6.41 -5.28 -5.67
C PRO A 173 5.58 -4.21 -4.95
N ALA A 174 5.43 -3.05 -5.60
CA ALA A 174 4.55 -2.01 -5.07
C ALA A 174 3.09 -2.46 -5.10
N ALA A 175 2.45 -2.45 -3.94
CA ALA A 175 1.02 -2.71 -3.81
C ALA A 175 0.21 -1.46 -4.19
N ALA A 176 -1.01 -1.69 -4.65
CA ALA A 176 -1.98 -0.63 -4.91
C ALA A 176 -3.29 -0.99 -4.20
N CYS A 177 -3.96 0.03 -3.66
CA CYS A 177 -5.28 -0.07 -3.04
C CYS A 177 -6.30 -0.78 -3.94
N LEU A 178 -7.21 -1.56 -3.34
CA LEU A 178 -8.23 -2.31 -4.07
C LEU A 178 -9.18 -1.40 -4.86
N ALA A 179 -9.41 -0.16 -4.41
CA ALA A 179 -10.16 0.84 -5.17
C ALA A 179 -9.57 1.10 -6.56
N SER A 180 -8.27 0.85 -6.76
CA SER A 180 -7.64 0.98 -8.07
C SER A 180 -8.13 -0.08 -9.07
N ARG A 181 -8.99 -1.02 -8.68
CA ARG A 181 -9.59 -2.00 -9.61
C ARG A 181 -10.93 -1.52 -10.16
N ILE A 182 -11.47 -0.43 -9.62
CA ILE A 182 -12.76 0.15 -9.98
C ILE A 182 -12.50 1.44 -10.78
N PRO A 183 -13.05 1.59 -11.99
CA PRO A 183 -12.88 2.77 -12.84
C PRO A 183 -13.32 4.06 -12.13
N TYR A 184 -12.64 5.17 -12.42
CA TYR A 184 -13.05 6.47 -11.89
C TYR A 184 -14.49 6.81 -12.27
N GLY A 185 -15.20 7.49 -11.36
CA GLY A 185 -16.61 7.83 -11.49
C GLY A 185 -17.57 6.68 -11.19
N GLU A 186 -17.08 5.44 -11.07
CA GLU A 186 -17.90 4.32 -10.61
C GLU A 186 -17.84 4.17 -9.09
N GLU A 187 -19.01 4.12 -8.45
CA GLU A 187 -19.12 4.00 -7.00
C GLU A 187 -18.41 2.76 -6.46
N ILE A 188 -17.58 2.97 -5.43
CA ILE A 188 -16.92 1.92 -4.67
C ILE A 188 -17.84 1.47 -3.54
N THR A 189 -18.16 0.19 -3.55
CA THR A 189 -18.92 -0.49 -2.48
C THR A 189 -18.05 -1.55 -1.82
N GLU A 190 -18.35 -1.90 -0.57
CA GLU A 190 -17.66 -2.98 0.13
C GLU A 190 -17.77 -4.30 -0.61
N ASP A 191 -18.96 -4.63 -1.13
CA ASP A 191 -19.19 -5.88 -1.86
C ASP A 191 -18.28 -5.98 -3.10
N LYS A 192 -18.19 -4.91 -3.91
CA LYS A 192 -17.29 -4.90 -5.08
C LYS A 192 -15.84 -5.13 -4.65
N VAL A 193 -15.41 -4.46 -3.57
CA VAL A 193 -14.03 -4.54 -3.09
C VAL A 193 -13.70 -5.94 -2.56
N ARG A 194 -14.60 -6.56 -1.79
CA ARG A 194 -14.45 -7.93 -1.29
C ARG A 194 -14.43 -8.94 -2.44
N MET A 195 -15.36 -8.83 -3.39
CA MET A 195 -15.38 -9.66 -4.59
C MET A 195 -14.06 -9.59 -5.38
N ILE A 196 -13.50 -8.39 -5.54
CA ILE A 196 -12.22 -8.18 -6.22
C ILE A 196 -11.08 -8.85 -5.43
N GLU A 197 -11.03 -8.64 -4.11
CA GLU A 197 -10.01 -9.22 -3.25
C GLU A 197 -10.03 -10.75 -3.30
N GLU A 198 -11.20 -11.35 -3.15
CA GLU A 198 -11.39 -12.80 -3.21
C GLU A 198 -10.99 -13.37 -4.58
N ALA A 199 -11.35 -12.67 -5.67
CA ALA A 199 -10.95 -13.08 -7.01
C ALA A 199 -9.42 -12.99 -7.23
N GLU A 200 -8.77 -11.91 -6.76
CA GLU A 200 -7.31 -11.77 -6.82
C GLU A 200 -6.61 -12.83 -5.97
N ALA A 201 -7.14 -13.16 -4.79
CA ALA A 201 -6.61 -14.21 -3.92
C ALA A 201 -6.73 -15.60 -4.56
N TYR A 202 -7.88 -15.91 -5.17
CA TYR A 202 -8.08 -17.18 -5.88
C TYR A 202 -7.09 -17.34 -7.03
N LEU A 203 -6.94 -16.32 -7.89
CA LEU A 203 -5.97 -16.34 -8.98
C LEU A 203 -4.52 -16.46 -8.48
N SER A 204 -4.19 -15.75 -7.40
CA SER A 204 -2.87 -15.86 -6.75
C SER A 204 -2.59 -17.29 -6.28
N SER A 205 -3.60 -17.99 -5.74
CA SER A 205 -3.48 -19.39 -5.30
C SER A 205 -3.21 -20.38 -6.44
N LEU A 206 -3.54 -19.99 -7.68
CA LEU A 206 -3.23 -20.74 -8.91
C LEU A 206 -1.86 -20.37 -9.49
N GLY A 207 -1.03 -19.63 -8.75
CA GLY A 207 0.30 -19.20 -9.19
C GLY A 207 0.30 -17.99 -10.14
N CYS A 208 -0.84 -17.31 -10.30
CA CYS A 208 -0.93 -16.08 -11.10
C CYS A 208 -0.65 -14.88 -10.20
N SER A 209 0.62 -14.48 -10.06
CA SER A 209 0.99 -13.29 -9.27
C SER A 209 2.22 -12.59 -9.87
N PRO A 210 2.17 -11.26 -10.08
CA PRO A 210 1.11 -10.33 -9.69
C PRO A 210 -0.14 -10.46 -10.57
N VAL A 211 -1.32 -10.28 -9.97
CA VAL A 211 -2.62 -10.29 -10.65
C VAL A 211 -3.49 -9.14 -10.20
N ARG A 212 -4.32 -8.62 -11.11
CA ARG A 212 -5.42 -7.70 -10.79
C ARG A 212 -6.72 -8.18 -11.43
N VAL A 213 -7.83 -8.02 -10.71
CA VAL A 213 -9.17 -8.24 -11.27
C VAL A 213 -9.87 -6.89 -11.33
N ARG A 214 -9.92 -6.30 -12.53
CA ARG A 214 -10.57 -5.00 -12.75
C ARG A 214 -12.07 -5.19 -12.89
N TRP A 215 -12.83 -4.36 -12.22
CA TRP A 215 -14.27 -4.32 -12.34
C TRP A 215 -14.68 -3.43 -13.51
N HIS A 216 -15.54 -3.93 -14.39
CA HIS A 216 -16.16 -3.11 -15.44
C HIS A 216 -17.64 -3.52 -15.59
N GLN A 217 -18.55 -2.83 -14.91
CA GLN A 217 -20.00 -3.04 -15.05
C GLN A 217 -20.44 -4.52 -14.91
N GLY A 218 -19.81 -5.27 -14.00
CA GLY A 218 -20.06 -6.70 -13.79
C GLY A 218 -19.13 -7.64 -14.55
N VAL A 219 -18.18 -7.13 -15.33
CA VAL A 219 -17.08 -7.91 -15.91
C VAL A 219 -15.89 -7.90 -14.93
N GLY A 220 -15.36 -9.09 -14.62
CA GLY A 220 -14.09 -9.27 -13.94
C GLY A 220 -12.98 -9.47 -14.96
N ARG A 221 -12.27 -8.38 -15.28
CA ARG A 221 -11.20 -8.37 -16.27
C ARG A 221 -9.85 -8.64 -15.61
N ILE A 222 -9.28 -9.80 -15.89
CA ILE A 222 -8.04 -10.29 -15.30
C ILE A 222 -6.86 -9.64 -16.02
N GLU A 223 -5.96 -9.02 -15.26
CA GLU A 223 -4.65 -8.53 -15.70
C GLU A 223 -3.57 -9.29 -14.94
N THR A 224 -2.71 -10.06 -15.64
CA THR A 224 -1.58 -10.80 -15.04
C THR A 224 -0.37 -10.77 -15.97
N SER A 225 0.81 -11.22 -15.51
CA SER A 225 1.98 -11.36 -16.40
C SER A 225 1.66 -12.29 -17.57
N LEU A 226 2.23 -12.02 -18.74
CA LEU A 226 2.07 -12.88 -19.93
C LEU A 226 2.54 -14.31 -19.65
N ASP A 227 3.55 -14.48 -18.80
CA ASP A 227 4.06 -15.79 -18.37
C ASP A 227 3.01 -16.62 -17.61
N HIS A 228 1.98 -15.98 -17.04
CA HIS A 228 0.89 -16.64 -16.33
C HIS A 228 -0.32 -16.95 -17.22
N PHE A 229 -0.34 -16.52 -18.48
CA PHE A 229 -1.46 -16.80 -19.40
C PHE A 229 -1.72 -18.30 -19.58
N PRO A 230 -0.70 -19.17 -19.73
CA PRO A 230 -0.93 -20.61 -19.81
C PRO A 230 -1.71 -21.15 -18.60
N ALA A 231 -1.36 -20.75 -17.38
CA ALA A 231 -2.05 -21.16 -16.15
C ALA A 231 -3.51 -20.67 -16.12
N VAL A 232 -3.77 -19.43 -16.54
CA VAL A 232 -5.14 -18.90 -16.66
C VAL A 232 -5.96 -19.70 -17.66
N LEU A 233 -5.38 -20.04 -18.82
CA LEU A 233 -6.07 -20.80 -19.87
C LEU A 233 -6.31 -22.27 -19.48
N GLU A 234 -5.36 -22.88 -18.78
CA GLU A 234 -5.47 -24.22 -18.21
C GLU A 234 -6.63 -24.28 -17.21
N HIS A 235 -6.70 -23.32 -16.29
CA HIS A 235 -7.72 -23.26 -15.24
C HIS A 235 -8.99 -22.47 -15.61
N ARG A 236 -9.15 -22.08 -16.88
CA ARG A 236 -10.21 -21.13 -17.34
C ARG A 236 -11.61 -21.45 -16.87
N ARG A 237 -12.00 -22.72 -16.81
CA ARG A 237 -13.35 -23.13 -16.34
C ARG A 237 -13.49 -22.88 -14.85
N LYS A 238 -12.53 -23.36 -14.04
CA LYS A 238 -12.52 -23.15 -12.58
C LYS A 238 -12.50 -21.67 -12.23
N ILE A 239 -11.69 -20.87 -12.93
CA ILE A 239 -11.62 -19.41 -12.77
C ILE A 239 -12.98 -18.78 -13.10
N ALA A 240 -13.56 -19.11 -14.26
CA ALA A 240 -14.85 -18.54 -14.66
C ALA A 240 -15.97 -18.89 -13.66
N ASP A 241 -16.04 -20.15 -13.22
CA ASP A 241 -17.07 -20.61 -12.28
C ASP A 241 -16.89 -19.95 -10.91
N HIS A 242 -15.66 -19.85 -10.40
CA HIS A 242 -15.37 -19.20 -9.13
C HIS A 242 -15.72 -17.71 -9.15
N LEU A 243 -15.23 -16.95 -10.15
CA LEU A 243 -15.52 -15.52 -10.26
C LEU A 243 -17.02 -15.26 -10.49
N LYS A 244 -17.72 -16.12 -11.23
CA LYS A 244 -19.18 -16.01 -11.37
C LYS A 244 -19.91 -16.25 -10.05
N ALA A 245 -19.46 -17.21 -9.25
CA ALA A 245 -20.01 -17.47 -7.92
C ALA A 245 -19.80 -16.28 -6.97
N LEU A 246 -18.70 -15.54 -7.11
CA LEU A 246 -18.46 -14.30 -6.37
C LEU A 246 -19.40 -13.16 -6.80
N GLY A 247 -19.98 -13.21 -8.01
CA GLY A 247 -20.94 -12.21 -8.50
C GLY A 247 -20.56 -11.51 -9.81
N PHE A 248 -19.43 -11.87 -10.44
CA PHE A 248 -19.10 -11.36 -11.77
C PHE A 248 -20.03 -11.98 -12.83
N ARG A 249 -20.62 -11.17 -13.71
CA ARG A 249 -21.46 -11.64 -14.83
C ARG A 249 -20.63 -12.28 -15.93
N TYR A 250 -19.49 -11.65 -16.22
CA TYR A 250 -18.54 -12.11 -17.24
C TYR A 250 -17.12 -12.07 -16.69
N VAL A 251 -16.26 -12.95 -17.21
CA VAL A 251 -14.85 -13.01 -16.87
C VAL A 251 -14.06 -12.91 -18.16
N SER A 252 -13.07 -12.02 -18.19
CA SER A 252 -12.20 -11.80 -19.34
C SER A 252 -10.74 -11.74 -18.94
N LEU A 253 -9.85 -11.98 -19.89
CA LEU A 253 -8.41 -11.80 -19.76
C LEU A 253 -7.99 -10.62 -20.63
N ASP A 254 -7.29 -9.64 -20.05
CA ASP A 254 -6.69 -8.55 -20.81
C ASP A 254 -5.51 -9.10 -21.63
N LEU A 255 -5.61 -9.02 -22.95
CA LEU A 255 -4.58 -9.51 -23.88
C LEU A 255 -3.26 -8.76 -23.76
N MET A 256 -3.28 -7.53 -23.24
CA MET A 256 -2.06 -6.75 -22.97
C MET A 256 -1.38 -7.17 -21.66
N GLY A 257 -2.04 -8.00 -20.84
CA GLY A 257 -1.56 -8.42 -19.54
C GLY A 257 -1.46 -7.28 -18.52
N TYR A 258 -0.66 -7.50 -17.48
CA TYR A 258 -0.48 -6.55 -16.40
C TYR A 258 0.37 -5.33 -16.81
N ARG A 259 -0.20 -4.13 -16.66
CA ARG A 259 0.47 -2.85 -16.93
C ARG A 259 0.26 -1.87 -15.78
N ARG A 260 1.31 -1.14 -15.38
CA ARG A 260 1.18 -0.05 -14.40
C ARG A 260 0.40 1.10 -15.03
N GLY A 261 -0.54 1.69 -14.28
CA GLY A 261 -1.31 2.84 -14.75
C GLY A 261 -2.41 2.56 -15.77
N SER A 262 -2.80 1.30 -16.04
CA SER A 262 -3.78 0.97 -17.08
C SER A 262 -5.15 1.68 -16.98
N LEU A 263 -5.56 2.14 -15.79
CA LEU A 263 -6.79 2.92 -15.64
C LEU A 263 -6.63 4.43 -15.94
N ASN A 264 -5.39 4.94 -15.98
CA ASN A 264 -5.14 6.34 -16.28
C ASN A 264 -5.20 6.63 -17.79
N GLU A 265 -5.26 5.60 -18.64
CA GLU A 265 -5.37 5.76 -20.10
C GLU A 265 -6.73 6.33 -20.53
N VAL A 266 -7.72 6.30 -19.64
CA VAL A 266 -9.11 6.73 -19.90
C VAL A 266 -9.45 8.05 -19.19
N LEU A 267 -8.47 8.68 -18.54
CA LEU A 267 -8.61 9.99 -17.89
C LEU A 267 -8.30 11.14 -18.86
#